data_AF-A0A7S0C0W1-F1
#
_entry.id   AF-A0A7S0C0W1-F1
#
_cell.length_a   1.000
_cell.length_b   1.000
_cell.length_c   1.000
_cell.angle_alpha   90.00
_cell.angle_beta   90.00
_cell.angle_gamma   90.00
#
_symmetry.space_group_name_H-M   'P 1'
#
loop_
_entity.id
_entity.type
_entity.pdbx_description
1 polymer ?
#
loop_
_entity_poly.entity_id
_entity_poly.type
_entity_poly.pdbx_seq_one_letter_code
_entity_poly.pdbx_strand_id
1 'polypeptide(L)'
;KCSARIHDQMGLNISGGSDSVVPQAKIIGSSPSGSSARQGNMFVFSMSYQPEFCYQHRKDGYPGCLNPNPIWKSSLTIHGLWPEFTDGSWPSTCSDEKFSQQTVDDIGLNRFELYWPNVKVRSGEDGYMKFWDHEWTKHGTCTGLRQDAYFKTALDNALATPDIVGDNYGESVKKVDLIQGFVDASSASQSSTGGAANMFVAVCDHSGKYLSEVRVCLDMDDNGFPAGVCE
;
A
#
# COMPACT_ATOMS: atom_id res chain seq x y z
N LYS A 1 -6.29 -16.15 14.29
CA LYS A 1 -5.08 -15.56 14.91
C LYS A 1 -4.14 -15.23 13.77
N CYS A 2 -3.54 -14.04 13.76
CA CYS A 2 -2.59 -13.62 12.74
C CYS A 2 -1.36 -13.04 13.44
N SER A 3 -0.18 -13.48 13.04
CA SER A 3 1.10 -13.19 13.68
C SER A 3 2.00 -12.44 12.71
N ALA A 4 2.83 -11.53 13.19
CA ALA A 4 3.96 -11.07 12.38
C ALA A 4 5.12 -12.07 12.54
N ARG A 5 5.84 -12.39 11.46
CA ARG A 5 7.08 -13.19 11.55
C ARG A 5 8.29 -12.27 11.70
N ILE A 6 9.24 -12.71 12.53
CA ILE A 6 10.66 -12.42 12.31
C ILE A 6 11.25 -13.63 11.58
N HIS A 7 11.87 -13.38 10.43
CA HIS A 7 12.76 -14.36 9.82
C HIS A 7 14.17 -13.77 9.73
N ASP A 8 15.15 -14.59 10.13
CA ASP A 8 16.59 -14.32 10.08
C ASP A 8 17.11 -14.02 8.65
N GLN A 9 16.28 -14.22 7.63
CA GLN A 9 16.62 -13.87 6.24
C GLN A 9 16.66 -12.36 5.97
N MET A 10 16.12 -11.53 6.86
CA MET A 10 16.24 -10.07 6.79
C MET A 10 17.29 -9.49 7.77
N GLY A 11 17.99 -10.34 8.53
CA GLY A 11 19.14 -9.98 9.36
C GLY A 11 19.04 -8.67 10.15
N LEU A 12 18.16 -8.58 11.16
CA LEU A 12 18.29 -7.57 12.23
C LEU A 12 17.78 -8.06 13.59
N ASN A 13 18.66 -7.95 14.58
CA ASN A 13 18.32 -7.55 15.95
C ASN A 13 17.80 -6.11 15.88
N ILE A 14 16.60 -5.85 16.41
CA ILE A 14 15.99 -4.52 16.40
C ILE A 14 16.08 -3.91 17.80
N SER A 15 16.80 -2.81 17.94
CA SER A 15 16.61 -1.83 19.02
C SER A 15 16.17 -0.51 18.40
N GLY A 16 15.05 0.02 18.89
CA GLY A 16 14.24 1.05 18.24
C GLY A 16 14.77 2.49 18.27
N GLY A 17 14.01 3.35 17.61
CA GLY A 17 14.15 4.82 17.62
C GLY A 17 13.13 5.47 16.69
N SER A 18 12.36 6.41 17.24
CA SER A 18 11.19 7.10 16.67
C SER A 18 11.53 8.39 15.90
N ASP A 19 10.48 8.88 15.21
CA ASP A 19 10.16 10.28 14.82
C ASP A 19 10.66 10.83 13.47
N SER A 20 9.71 11.27 12.62
CA SER A 20 9.47 12.69 12.31
C SER A 20 8.39 12.91 11.22
N VAL A 21 7.61 13.98 11.40
CA VAL A 21 6.42 14.45 10.65
C VAL A 21 6.78 15.21 9.35
N VAL A 22 5.92 15.15 8.31
CA VAL A 22 6.02 15.94 7.07
C VAL A 22 4.73 16.79 6.87
N PRO A 23 4.82 18.06 6.41
CA PRO A 23 3.65 18.94 6.28
C PRO A 23 2.94 18.85 4.91
N GLN A 24 1.63 19.10 4.92
CA GLN A 24 0.73 19.06 3.76
C GLN A 24 0.84 20.29 2.85
N ALA A 25 0.76 20.09 1.53
CA ALA A 25 0.62 21.14 0.53
C ALA A 25 -0.67 20.96 -0.30
N LYS A 26 -1.37 22.06 -0.56
CA LYS A 26 -2.66 22.15 -1.25
C LYS A 26 -2.45 22.24 -2.77
N ILE A 27 -3.12 21.40 -3.56
CA ILE A 27 -3.05 21.42 -5.04
C ILE A 27 -4.41 21.81 -5.63
N ILE A 28 -4.38 22.70 -6.62
CA ILE A 28 -5.51 23.26 -7.37
C ILE A 28 -5.72 22.40 -8.63
N GLY A 29 -6.96 22.02 -8.90
CA GLY A 29 -7.33 21.08 -9.96
C GLY A 29 -7.64 21.70 -11.32
N SER A 30 -7.52 20.86 -12.35
CA SER A 30 -8.23 21.00 -13.63
C SER A 30 -8.27 19.63 -14.34
N SER A 31 -9.48 19.11 -14.57
CA SER A 31 -9.76 17.83 -15.25
C SER A 31 -9.78 17.96 -16.78
N PRO A 32 -9.42 16.90 -17.52
CA PRO A 32 -9.92 16.69 -18.87
C PRO A 32 -10.91 15.51 -18.96
N SER A 33 -11.95 15.73 -19.75
CA SER A 33 -13.00 14.78 -20.11
C SER A 33 -12.57 13.79 -21.20
N GLY A 34 -12.91 12.50 -21.06
CA GLY A 34 -12.83 11.53 -22.15
C GLY A 34 -13.34 10.13 -21.76
N SER A 35 -14.41 9.68 -22.42
CA SER A 35 -14.99 8.32 -22.47
C SER A 35 -14.87 7.44 -21.21
N SER A 36 -15.94 7.38 -20.41
CA SER A 36 -15.97 6.62 -19.15
C SER A 36 -15.89 5.11 -19.39
N ALA A 37 -14.67 4.57 -19.41
CA ALA A 37 -14.48 3.29 -18.73
C ALA A 37 -15.11 3.41 -17.34
N ARG A 38 -15.84 2.39 -16.88
CA ARG A 38 -16.54 2.49 -15.60
C ARG A 38 -15.51 2.67 -14.49
N GLN A 39 -15.44 3.87 -13.92
CA GLN A 39 -14.68 4.15 -12.71
C GLN A 39 -15.33 3.39 -11.55
N GLY A 40 -14.51 2.79 -10.68
CA GLY A 40 -14.99 2.18 -9.43
C GLY A 40 -15.72 3.21 -8.56
N ASN A 41 -16.52 2.76 -7.59
CA ASN A 41 -17.21 3.63 -6.64
C ASN A 41 -16.57 3.66 -5.25
N MET A 42 -15.51 2.87 -5.05
CA MET A 42 -14.65 2.87 -3.86
C MET A 42 -13.23 2.49 -4.28
N PHE A 43 -12.29 2.59 -3.34
CA PHE A 43 -10.95 2.04 -3.51
C PHE A 43 -10.68 0.93 -2.50
N VAL A 44 -9.94 -0.09 -2.93
CA VAL A 44 -9.19 -0.96 -2.03
C VAL A 44 -7.74 -0.54 -2.09
N PHE A 45 -7.23 -0.02 -0.97
CA PHE A 45 -5.82 0.28 -0.81
C PHE A 45 -5.11 -0.88 -0.13
N SER A 46 -4.18 -1.50 -0.85
CA SER A 46 -3.50 -2.74 -0.46
C SER A 46 -2.03 -2.48 -0.13
N MET A 47 -1.58 -3.01 1.00
CA MET A 47 -0.21 -2.88 1.51
C MET A 47 0.35 -4.24 1.93
N SER A 48 1.48 -4.61 1.34
CA SER A 48 2.19 -5.85 1.66
C SER A 48 3.01 -5.71 2.93
N TYR A 49 2.97 -6.72 3.78
CA TYR A 49 3.94 -6.87 4.88
C TYR A 49 5.19 -7.59 4.35
N GLN A 50 6.23 -6.81 4.06
CA GLN A 50 7.42 -7.27 3.34
C GLN A 50 8.14 -8.48 3.97
N PRO A 51 8.26 -8.60 5.30
CA PRO A 51 8.90 -9.76 5.91
C PRO A 51 8.23 -11.09 5.56
N GLU A 52 6.89 -11.14 5.54
CA GLU A 52 6.16 -12.36 5.15
C GLU A 52 6.22 -12.58 3.64
N PHE A 53 6.07 -11.52 2.83
CA PHE A 53 6.20 -11.63 1.37
C PHE A 53 7.55 -12.27 0.98
N CYS A 54 8.65 -11.73 1.51
CA CYS A 54 9.98 -12.24 1.22
C CYS A 54 10.22 -13.65 1.78
N TYR A 55 9.62 -14.01 2.91
CA TYR A 55 9.70 -15.38 3.41
C TYR A 55 8.99 -16.39 2.49
N GLN A 56 7.81 -16.03 1.99
CA GLN A 56 7.09 -16.88 1.02
C GLN A 56 7.89 -17.06 -0.27
N HIS A 57 8.61 -16.02 -0.68
CA HIS A 57 9.42 -15.98 -1.91
C HIS A 57 10.92 -16.23 -1.67
N ARG A 58 11.30 -16.81 -0.51
CA ARG A 58 12.71 -17.04 -0.15
C ARG A 58 13.50 -17.90 -1.12
N LYS A 59 12.82 -18.69 -1.95
CA LYS A 59 13.43 -19.54 -2.97
C LYS A 59 13.65 -18.81 -4.30
N ASP A 60 13.00 -17.67 -4.50
CA ASP A 60 13.02 -16.93 -5.76
C ASP A 60 14.24 -16.00 -5.86
N GLY A 61 14.93 -15.73 -4.75
CA GLY A 61 16.16 -14.94 -4.74
C GLY A 61 15.97 -13.47 -5.09
N TYR A 62 14.79 -12.90 -4.79
CA TYR A 62 14.48 -11.50 -5.07
C TYR A 62 15.50 -10.55 -4.41
N PRO A 63 16.21 -9.70 -5.19
CA PRO A 63 17.28 -8.86 -4.66
C PRO A 63 16.87 -7.96 -3.49
N GLY A 64 15.66 -7.39 -3.53
CA GLY A 64 15.12 -6.56 -2.45
C GLY A 64 14.75 -7.35 -1.20
N CYS A 65 14.58 -8.67 -1.29
CA CYS A 65 14.41 -9.55 -0.14
C CYS A 65 15.75 -10.01 0.45
N LEU A 66 16.78 -10.14 -0.39
CA LEU A 66 18.14 -10.54 0.04
C LEU A 66 18.88 -9.38 0.72
N ASN A 67 18.68 -8.16 0.24
CA ASN A 67 19.28 -6.93 0.78
C ASN A 67 18.19 -5.87 0.98
N PRO A 68 17.26 -6.06 1.92
CA PRO A 68 16.15 -5.15 2.11
C PRO A 68 16.61 -3.82 2.69
N ASN A 69 15.97 -2.74 2.25
CA ASN A 69 16.06 -1.47 2.95
C ASN A 69 15.66 -1.67 4.43
N PRO A 70 16.35 -1.05 5.40
CA PRO A 70 16.02 -1.18 6.81
C PRO A 70 14.53 -1.00 7.14
N ILE A 71 13.83 -0.08 6.46
CA ILE A 71 12.40 0.17 6.73
C ILE A 71 11.51 -1.04 6.36
N TRP A 72 11.85 -1.79 5.31
CA TRP A 72 11.06 -2.94 4.85
C TRP A 72 11.12 -4.13 5.81
N LYS A 73 12.06 -4.13 6.76
CA LYS A 73 12.23 -5.23 7.72
C LYS A 73 11.12 -5.28 8.76
N SER A 74 10.40 -4.18 8.95
CA SER A 74 9.31 -4.06 9.93
C SER A 74 8.09 -3.32 9.39
N SER A 75 8.17 -2.71 8.20
CA SER A 75 7.10 -1.84 7.69
C SER A 75 6.26 -2.48 6.61
N LEU A 76 4.99 -2.05 6.55
CA LEU A 76 4.17 -2.18 5.37
C LEU A 76 4.79 -1.39 4.22
N THR A 77 4.55 -1.89 3.01
CA THR A 77 4.81 -1.15 1.77
C THR A 77 3.60 -1.28 0.86
N ILE A 78 3.38 -0.29 0.03
CA ILE A 78 2.27 -0.24 -0.90
C ILE A 78 2.38 -1.40 -1.89
N HIS A 79 1.27 -2.12 -2.05
CA HIS A 79 1.05 -3.03 -3.16
C HIS A 79 0.34 -2.25 -4.27
N GLY A 80 -0.80 -1.61 -3.96
CA GLY A 80 -1.49 -0.74 -4.90
C GLY A 80 -2.78 -0.12 -4.39
N LEU A 81 -3.30 0.82 -5.17
CA LEU A 81 -4.55 1.55 -4.91
C LEU A 81 -5.54 1.20 -6.03
N TRP A 82 -6.54 0.39 -5.72
CA TRP A 82 -7.35 -0.25 -6.74
C TRP A 82 -8.78 0.29 -6.71
N PRO A 83 -9.27 0.94 -7.78
CA PRO A 83 -10.69 1.26 -7.88
C PRO A 83 -11.48 -0.06 -7.97
N GLU A 84 -12.54 -0.16 -7.18
CA GLU A 84 -13.39 -1.34 -7.04
C GLU A 84 -14.87 -0.92 -7.07
N PHE A 85 -15.75 -1.87 -7.36
CA PHE A 85 -17.19 -1.72 -7.19
C PHE A 85 -17.63 -2.36 -5.87
N THR A 86 -18.65 -1.79 -5.23
CA THR A 86 -19.25 -2.33 -3.98
C THR A 86 -19.77 -3.77 -4.10
N ASP A 87 -19.95 -4.30 -5.32
CA ASP A 87 -20.30 -5.71 -5.55
C ASP A 87 -19.08 -6.66 -5.58
N GLY A 88 -17.87 -6.13 -5.41
CA GLY A 88 -16.60 -6.86 -5.42
C GLY A 88 -16.00 -7.08 -6.82
N SER A 89 -16.61 -6.55 -7.88
CA SER A 89 -15.99 -6.49 -9.20
C SER A 89 -15.09 -5.27 -9.33
N TRP A 90 -14.13 -5.28 -10.27
CA TRP A 90 -13.23 -4.15 -10.50
C TRP A 90 -13.08 -3.83 -11.98
N PRO A 91 -12.92 -2.53 -12.34
CA PRO A 91 -12.44 -2.14 -13.64
C PRO A 91 -10.93 -2.43 -13.78
N SER A 92 -10.47 -2.68 -15.01
CA SER A 92 -9.06 -2.95 -15.28
C SER A 92 -8.68 -2.43 -16.66
N THR A 93 -7.48 -1.86 -16.78
CA THR A 93 -6.87 -1.44 -18.06
C THR A 93 -7.81 -0.53 -18.87
N CYS A 94 -8.20 0.59 -18.26
CA CYS A 94 -9.29 1.43 -18.74
C CYS A 94 -8.90 2.43 -19.83
N SER A 95 -7.60 2.66 -20.02
CA SER A 95 -7.08 3.50 -21.10
C SER A 95 -5.73 2.99 -21.60
N ASP A 96 -5.29 3.50 -22.75
CA ASP A 96 -3.97 3.24 -23.32
C ASP A 96 -2.88 4.20 -22.81
N GLU A 97 -3.20 5.08 -21.85
CA GLU A 97 -2.26 6.04 -21.27
C GLU A 97 -1.07 5.31 -20.65
N LYS A 98 0.12 5.60 -21.16
CA LYS A 98 1.35 4.94 -20.72
C LYS A 98 1.83 5.51 -19.39
N PHE A 99 2.42 4.63 -18.59
CA PHE A 99 3.23 5.05 -17.46
C PHE A 99 4.36 6.00 -17.90
N SER A 100 4.53 7.10 -17.19
CA SER A 100 5.53 8.12 -17.46
C SER A 100 6.56 8.16 -16.34
N GLN A 101 7.83 7.98 -16.73
CA GLN A 101 8.98 8.18 -15.84
C GLN A 101 8.96 9.55 -15.16
N GLN A 102 8.53 10.58 -15.89
CA GLN A 102 8.46 11.95 -15.38
C GLN A 102 7.60 12.05 -14.12
N THR A 103 6.55 11.24 -14.00
CA THR A 103 5.71 11.18 -12.80
C THR A 103 6.51 10.78 -11.56
N VAL A 104 7.41 9.80 -11.70
CA VAL A 104 8.29 9.36 -10.60
C VAL A 104 9.30 10.44 -10.26
N ASP A 105 9.86 11.10 -11.28
CA ASP A 105 10.85 12.15 -11.10
C ASP A 105 10.24 13.36 -10.36
N ASP A 106 9.01 13.76 -10.72
CA ASP A 106 8.28 14.88 -10.12
C ASP A 106 7.86 14.63 -8.67
N ILE A 107 7.56 13.37 -8.32
CA ILE A 107 7.19 12.96 -6.96
C ILE A 107 8.43 12.67 -6.10
N GLY A 108 9.49 12.18 -6.72
CA GLY A 108 10.74 11.77 -6.10
C GLY A 108 10.86 10.24 -5.98
N LEU A 109 11.80 9.66 -6.74
CA LEU A 109 12.12 8.23 -6.78
C LEU A 109 12.29 7.60 -5.38
N ASN A 110 12.95 8.30 -4.46
CA ASN A 110 13.18 7.81 -3.09
C ASN A 110 11.88 7.48 -2.35
N ARG A 111 10.77 8.21 -2.60
CA ARG A 111 9.47 7.88 -1.98
C ARG A 111 8.94 6.54 -2.48
N PHE A 112 9.05 6.30 -3.79
CA PHE A 112 8.64 5.04 -4.38
C PHE A 112 9.51 3.87 -3.91
N GLU A 113 10.83 4.05 -3.88
CA GLU A 113 11.74 3.02 -3.40
C GLU A 113 11.48 2.68 -1.93
N LEU A 114 11.26 3.66 -1.07
CA LEU A 114 11.01 3.39 0.35
C LEU A 114 9.64 2.75 0.60
N TYR A 115 8.58 3.26 -0.04
CA TYR A 115 7.20 2.93 0.35
C TYR A 115 6.45 2.07 -0.66
N TRP A 116 6.89 1.97 -1.91
CA TRP A 116 6.28 1.15 -2.97
C TRP A 116 7.33 0.35 -3.77
N PRO A 117 8.24 -0.40 -3.12
CA PRO A 117 9.38 -1.00 -3.79
C PRO A 117 8.98 -2.14 -4.74
N ASN A 118 9.71 -2.25 -5.85
CA ASN A 118 9.77 -3.51 -6.59
C ASN A 118 10.88 -4.39 -6.00
N VAL A 119 10.55 -5.26 -5.06
CA VAL A 119 11.54 -6.12 -4.39
C VAL A 119 12.17 -7.18 -5.30
N LYS A 120 11.58 -7.43 -6.48
CA LYS A 120 12.03 -8.45 -7.44
C LYS A 120 13.21 -8.00 -8.30
N VAL A 121 13.48 -6.69 -8.35
CA VAL A 121 14.52 -6.08 -9.17
C VAL A 121 15.35 -5.15 -8.29
N ARG A 122 16.64 -4.98 -8.54
CA ARG A 122 17.45 -4.05 -7.76
C ARG A 122 17.13 -2.61 -8.19
N SER A 123 17.12 -1.67 -7.24
CA SER A 123 17.06 -0.24 -7.58
C SER A 123 18.21 0.11 -8.54
N GLY A 124 17.89 0.90 -9.56
CA GLY A 124 18.80 1.28 -10.64
C GLY A 124 18.95 0.27 -11.79
N GLU A 125 18.37 -0.93 -11.69
CA GLU A 125 18.35 -1.89 -12.79
C GLU A 125 17.12 -1.72 -13.70
N ASP A 126 17.29 -2.15 -14.96
CA ASP A 126 16.22 -2.14 -15.95
C ASP A 126 15.01 -2.95 -15.46
N GLY A 127 13.85 -2.30 -15.53
CA GLY A 127 12.59 -2.91 -15.12
C GLY A 127 12.24 -2.75 -13.64
N TYR A 128 13.02 -2.01 -12.85
CA TYR A 128 12.62 -1.67 -11.47
C TYR A 128 11.23 -1.01 -11.44
N MET A 129 10.98 -0.07 -12.36
CA MET A 129 9.71 0.67 -12.44
C MET A 129 8.55 -0.11 -13.05
N LYS A 130 8.76 -1.35 -13.53
CA LYS A 130 7.69 -2.16 -14.14
C LYS A 130 6.55 -2.45 -13.16
N PHE A 131 6.84 -2.42 -11.86
CA PHE A 131 5.78 -2.57 -10.86
C PHE A 131 4.82 -1.37 -10.88
N TRP A 132 5.36 -0.14 -10.89
CA TRP A 132 4.53 1.08 -10.96
C TRP A 132 3.82 1.20 -12.30
N ASP A 133 4.47 0.80 -13.40
CA ASP A 133 3.82 0.71 -14.70
C ASP A 133 2.63 -0.27 -14.68
N HIS A 134 2.80 -1.45 -14.07
CA HIS A 134 1.72 -2.41 -13.91
C HIS A 134 0.54 -1.82 -13.12
N GLU A 135 0.82 -1.23 -11.96
CA GLU A 135 -0.21 -0.64 -11.10
C GLU A 135 -0.93 0.53 -11.78
N TRP A 136 -0.20 1.38 -12.51
CA TRP A 136 -0.82 2.43 -13.32
C TRP A 136 -1.68 1.85 -14.43
N THR A 137 -1.10 1.04 -15.30
CA THR A 137 -1.75 0.54 -16.51
C THR A 137 -3.01 -0.24 -16.16
N LYS A 138 -2.94 -1.12 -15.14
CA LYS A 138 -4.04 -1.99 -14.76
C LYS A 138 -5.10 -1.29 -13.89
N HIS A 139 -4.67 -0.48 -12.92
CA HIS A 139 -5.56 0.08 -11.90
C HIS A 139 -5.67 1.60 -11.99
N GLY A 140 -4.55 2.32 -12.09
CA GLY A 140 -4.50 3.77 -12.17
C GLY A 140 -5.31 4.38 -13.32
N THR A 141 -5.25 3.78 -14.52
CA THR A 141 -6.02 4.23 -15.69
C THR A 141 -7.53 4.20 -15.49
N CYS A 142 -8.02 3.45 -14.49
CA CYS A 142 -9.44 3.32 -14.17
C CYS A 142 -9.95 4.31 -13.12
N THR A 143 -9.07 5.19 -12.61
CA THR A 143 -9.40 6.12 -11.53
C THR A 143 -9.88 7.49 -12.03
N GLY A 144 -9.65 7.83 -13.31
CA GLY A 144 -9.86 9.18 -13.83
C GLY A 144 -8.88 10.23 -13.29
N LEU A 145 -7.97 9.86 -12.39
CA LEU A 145 -6.93 10.74 -11.85
C LEU A 145 -5.79 10.91 -12.85
N ARG A 146 -5.11 12.06 -12.77
CA ARG A 146 -3.78 12.21 -13.37
C ARG A 146 -2.80 11.23 -12.70
N GLN A 147 -1.82 10.75 -13.45
CA GLN A 147 -0.85 9.76 -12.98
C GLN A 147 -0.10 10.21 -11.72
N ASP A 148 0.30 11.48 -11.65
CA ASP A 148 0.94 12.05 -10.46
C ASP A 148 0.00 12.10 -9.25
N ALA A 149 -1.26 12.46 -9.46
CA ALA A 149 -2.29 12.46 -8.42
C ALA A 149 -2.54 11.05 -7.89
N TYR A 150 -2.64 10.03 -8.75
CA TYR A 150 -2.80 8.63 -8.36
C TYR A 150 -1.66 8.16 -7.44
N PHE A 151 -0.41 8.35 -7.86
CA PHE A 151 0.74 7.89 -7.08
C PHE A 151 0.95 8.71 -5.81
N LYS A 152 0.78 10.03 -5.83
CA LYS A 152 0.85 10.87 -4.62
C LYS A 152 -0.18 10.46 -3.59
N THR A 153 -1.41 10.24 -4.03
CA THR A 153 -2.51 9.81 -3.16
C THR A 153 -2.16 8.51 -2.44
N ALA A 154 -1.69 7.49 -3.15
CA ALA A 154 -1.28 6.23 -2.54
C ALA A 154 -0.09 6.41 -1.57
N LEU A 155 0.93 7.17 -1.96
CA LEU A 155 2.11 7.44 -1.12
C LEU A 155 1.77 8.24 0.14
N ASP A 156 0.82 9.17 0.06
CA ASP A 156 0.41 10.02 1.18
C ASP A 156 -0.56 9.29 2.14
N ASN A 157 -1.27 8.27 1.65
CA ASN A 157 -2.20 7.46 2.46
C ASN A 157 -1.59 6.16 3.01
N ALA A 158 -0.32 5.86 2.69
CA ALA A 158 0.37 4.66 3.17
C ALA A 158 0.29 4.53 4.70
N LEU A 159 -0.25 3.41 5.18
CA LEU A 159 -0.36 3.15 6.62
C LEU A 159 1.01 2.88 7.23
N ALA A 160 1.26 3.47 8.40
CA ALA A 160 2.34 3.02 9.25
C ALA A 160 2.04 1.61 9.78
N THR A 161 3.09 0.82 10.01
CA THR A 161 2.95 -0.44 10.76
C THR A 161 2.78 -0.10 12.25
N PRO A 162 1.68 -0.51 12.89
CA PRO A 162 1.47 -0.26 14.31
C PRO A 162 2.38 -1.14 15.17
N ASP A 163 2.69 -0.66 16.37
CA ASP A 163 3.55 -1.34 17.34
C ASP A 163 3.09 -2.77 17.66
N ILE A 164 1.77 -3.05 17.64
CA ILE A 164 1.24 -4.39 17.87
C ILE A 164 1.83 -5.46 16.92
N VAL A 165 2.22 -5.08 15.70
CA VAL A 165 2.93 -5.97 14.77
C VAL A 165 4.34 -6.25 15.28
N GLY A 166 5.06 -5.20 15.69
CA GLY A 166 6.43 -5.29 16.20
C GLY A 166 6.56 -5.98 17.55
N ASP A 167 5.67 -5.66 18.49
CA ASP A 167 5.68 -6.17 19.85
C ASP A 167 5.34 -7.66 19.92
N ASN A 168 4.71 -8.21 18.88
CA ASN A 168 4.24 -9.59 18.84
C ASN A 168 4.92 -10.41 17.73
N TYR A 169 6.15 -10.06 17.39
CA TYR A 169 6.94 -10.82 16.44
C TYR A 169 7.11 -12.29 16.88
N GLY A 170 6.75 -13.22 15.99
CA GLY A 170 6.77 -14.66 16.24
C GLY A 170 5.58 -15.18 17.06
N GLU A 171 4.77 -14.28 17.61
CA GLU A 171 3.68 -14.59 18.53
C GLU A 171 2.30 -14.45 17.88
N SER A 172 1.29 -15.11 18.45
CA SER A 172 -0.09 -15.09 17.95
C SER A 172 -0.92 -13.93 18.49
N VAL A 173 -1.28 -13.00 17.61
CA VAL A 173 -2.23 -11.91 17.91
C VAL A 173 -3.64 -12.29 17.46
N LYS A 174 -4.66 -11.82 18.19
CA LYS A 174 -6.04 -11.92 17.70
C LYS A 174 -6.21 -10.98 16.51
N LYS A 175 -6.94 -11.42 15.49
CA LYS A 175 -7.14 -10.63 14.27
C LYS A 175 -7.83 -9.28 14.57
N VAL A 176 -8.73 -9.24 15.55
CA VAL A 176 -9.42 -8.01 15.98
C VAL A 176 -8.44 -6.99 16.58
N ASP A 177 -7.53 -7.42 17.46
CA ASP A 177 -6.55 -6.52 18.07
C ASP A 177 -5.58 -5.99 17.01
N LEU A 178 -5.17 -6.86 16.07
CA LEU A 178 -4.30 -6.47 14.94
C LEU A 178 -4.98 -5.44 14.03
N ILE A 179 -6.26 -5.67 13.67
CA ILE A 179 -7.05 -4.72 12.88
C ILE A 179 -7.18 -3.39 13.63
N GLN A 180 -7.46 -3.43 14.93
CA GLN A 180 -7.58 -2.21 15.73
C GLN A 180 -6.27 -1.40 15.72
N GLY A 181 -5.11 -2.05 15.82
CA GLY A 181 -3.82 -1.37 15.70
C GLY A 181 -3.67 -0.63 14.36
N PHE A 182 -4.15 -1.20 13.25
CA PHE A 182 -4.12 -0.51 11.94
C PHE A 182 -5.15 0.61 11.84
N VAL A 183 -6.31 0.47 12.46
CA VAL A 183 -7.30 1.56 12.58
C VAL A 183 -6.70 2.74 13.33
N ASP A 184 -6.05 2.47 14.47
CA ASP A 184 -5.43 3.48 15.33
C ASP A 184 -4.23 4.16 14.64
N ALA A 185 -3.47 3.41 13.83
CA ALA A 185 -2.37 3.93 13.03
C ALA A 185 -2.83 4.71 11.79
N SER A 186 -4.09 4.58 11.38
CA SER A 186 -4.62 5.27 10.21
C SER A 186 -5.00 6.71 10.57
N SER A 187 -4.41 7.68 9.86
CA SER A 187 -4.86 9.08 9.91
C SER A 187 -6.27 9.28 9.37
N ALA A 188 -6.77 8.35 8.55
CA ALA A 188 -8.11 8.36 7.97
C ALA A 188 -9.20 7.92 8.97
N SER A 189 -8.84 7.41 10.16
CA SER A 189 -9.80 7.06 11.22
C SER A 189 -10.30 8.26 12.04
N GLN A 190 -9.76 9.47 11.80
CA GLN A 190 -10.15 10.67 12.56
C GLN A 190 -11.59 11.15 12.32
N SER A 191 -12.36 10.51 11.41
CA SER A 191 -13.72 10.94 11.08
C SER A 191 -14.84 9.91 11.32
N SER A 192 -14.57 8.64 11.64
CA SER A 192 -15.65 7.64 11.67
C SER A 192 -15.86 6.99 13.03
N THR A 193 -17.15 6.90 13.37
CA THR A 193 -17.73 6.04 14.41
C THR A 193 -17.25 4.59 14.23
N GLY A 194 -17.49 3.69 15.21
CA GLY A 194 -16.91 2.34 15.27
C GLY A 194 -17.06 1.37 14.06
N GLY A 195 -17.58 1.81 12.91
CA GLY A 195 -17.59 1.11 11.63
C GLY A 195 -16.24 1.04 10.91
N ALA A 196 -15.28 1.94 11.20
CA ALA A 196 -13.97 1.98 10.52
C ALA A 196 -13.23 0.63 10.54
N ALA A 197 -13.30 -0.11 11.65
CA ALA A 197 -12.61 -1.40 11.79
C ALA A 197 -13.09 -2.47 10.79
N ASN A 198 -14.34 -2.41 10.34
CA ASN A 198 -14.87 -3.36 9.35
C ASN A 198 -14.28 -3.15 7.95
N MET A 199 -13.68 -1.99 7.72
CA MET A 199 -13.08 -1.64 6.44
C MET A 199 -11.61 -1.99 6.33
N PHE A 200 -11.00 -2.46 7.42
CA PHE A 200 -9.65 -3.00 7.45
C PHE A 200 -9.67 -4.52 7.39
N VAL A 201 -8.91 -5.08 6.46
CA VAL A 201 -8.76 -6.51 6.30
C VAL A 201 -7.29 -6.87 6.48
N ALA A 202 -6.98 -7.54 7.59
CA ALA A 202 -5.72 -8.26 7.74
C ALA A 202 -5.79 -9.59 6.96
N VAL A 203 -4.95 -9.70 5.93
CA VAL A 203 -4.78 -10.90 5.11
C VAL A 203 -3.58 -11.68 5.65
N CYS A 204 -3.81 -12.91 6.09
CA CYS A 204 -2.74 -13.80 6.50
C CYS A 204 -2.32 -14.69 5.31
N ASP A 205 -1.11 -15.25 5.38
CA ASP A 205 -0.56 -16.22 4.44
C ASP A 205 -1.47 -17.44 4.23
N HIS A 206 -1.13 -18.30 3.27
CA HIS A 206 -1.91 -19.51 2.97
C HIS A 206 -2.07 -20.45 4.18
N SER A 207 -1.16 -20.40 5.15
CA SER A 207 -1.30 -21.17 6.40
C SER A 207 -2.31 -20.56 7.38
N GLY A 208 -2.78 -19.35 7.10
CA GLY A 208 -3.72 -18.57 7.92
C GLY A 208 -3.09 -18.01 9.19
N LYS A 209 -1.76 -18.03 9.29
CA LYS A 209 -1.04 -17.75 10.55
C LYS A 209 -0.33 -16.41 10.53
N TYR A 210 0.15 -15.96 9.38
CA TYR A 210 1.11 -14.86 9.35
C TYR A 210 0.64 -13.70 8.50
N LEU A 211 0.71 -12.47 9.02
CA LEU A 211 0.28 -11.27 8.32
C LEU A 211 1.08 -11.13 7.02
N SER A 212 0.39 -11.10 5.89
CA SER A 212 0.99 -10.98 4.56
C SER A 212 0.62 -9.66 3.91
N GLU A 213 -0.59 -9.15 4.15
CA GLU A 213 -1.10 -7.94 3.53
C GLU A 213 -2.18 -7.31 4.42
N VAL A 214 -2.31 -5.99 4.35
CA VAL A 214 -3.40 -5.23 4.94
C VAL A 214 -4.11 -4.50 3.82
N ARG A 215 -5.43 -4.60 3.79
CA ARG A 215 -6.28 -3.85 2.85
C ARG A 215 -7.17 -2.92 3.63
N VAL A 216 -7.37 -1.72 3.11
CA VAL A 216 -8.35 -0.75 3.63
C VAL A 216 -9.27 -0.31 2.50
N CYS A 217 -10.58 -0.29 2.77
CA CYS A 217 -11.54 0.35 1.89
C CYS A 217 -11.46 1.87 2.07
N LEU A 218 -11.34 2.62 0.98
CA LEU A 218 -11.40 4.07 0.98
C LEU A 218 -12.57 4.56 0.12
N ASP A 219 -13.38 5.46 0.67
CA ASP A 219 -14.45 6.13 -0.05
C ASP A 219 -13.88 7.07 -1.13
N MET A 220 -14.70 7.30 -2.15
CA MET A 220 -14.40 8.21 -3.25
C MET A 220 -15.16 9.53 -3.04
N ASP A 221 -14.46 10.66 -3.11
CA ASP A 221 -15.08 11.99 -3.10
C ASP A 221 -15.75 12.33 -4.45
N ASP A 222 -16.44 13.46 -4.50
CA ASP A 222 -17.11 13.97 -5.71
C ASP A 222 -16.15 14.22 -6.89
N ASN A 223 -14.84 14.27 -6.64
CA ASN A 223 -13.80 14.46 -7.65
C ASN A 223 -13.10 13.16 -8.05
N GLY A 224 -13.50 12.02 -7.49
CA GLY A 224 -12.89 10.72 -7.79
C GLY A 224 -11.65 10.39 -6.94
N PHE A 225 -11.33 11.18 -5.91
CA PHE A 225 -10.19 10.97 -5.03
C PHE A 225 -10.59 10.17 -3.78
N PRO A 226 -9.67 9.38 -3.19
CA PRO A 226 -9.86 8.81 -1.86
C PRO A 226 -10.11 9.90 -0.80
N ALA A 227 -11.23 9.79 -0.07
CA ALA A 227 -11.72 10.81 0.85
C ALA A 227 -11.58 10.43 2.34
N GLY A 228 -11.63 9.13 2.64
CA GLY A 228 -11.62 8.58 3.99
C GLY A 228 -11.83 7.08 3.96
N VAL A 229 -11.82 6.43 5.12
CA VAL A 229 -12.19 5.01 5.23
C VAL A 229 -13.68 4.86 4.96
N CYS A 230 -14.09 3.82 4.22
CA CYS A 230 -15.50 3.55 3.94
C CYS A 230 -16.37 3.44 5.22
N GLU A 231 -17.69 3.62 5.09
CA GLU A 231 -18.67 3.45 6.19
C GLU A 231 -19.62 2.26 6.01
#